data_AF-A0A7S3MKC9-F1
#
_entry.id   AF-A0A7S3MKC9-F1
#
_cell.length_a   1.000
_cell.length_b   1.000
_cell.length_c   1.000
_cell.angle_alpha   90.00
_cell.angle_beta   90.00
_cell.angle_gamma   90.00
#
_symmetry.space_group_name_H-M   'P 1'
#
loop_
_entity.id
_entity.type
_entity.pdbx_description
1 polymer ?
#
loop_
_entity_poly.entity_id
_entity_poly.type
_entity_poly.pdbx_seq_one_letter_code
_entity_poly.pdbx_strand_id
1 'polypeptide(L)'
;KASPVTSGDVSQILEFMGASRIITVDLHSLQTTGMVSPRCQFEDYEGAFAGLNYFLENIEDKKNLVVVSPDAGGMKRAQSFHKHFLYHGHNEVGLAMISKERKAANEVGEVILIGDVQGKQCIIVDDMVDTAGTLCAAAQALKDKG
;
A
#
# COMPACT_ATOMS: atom_id res chain seq x y z
N LYS A 1 24.86 12.79 7.63
CA LYS A 1 25.25 11.36 7.67
C LYS A 1 24.75 10.74 6.37
N ALA A 2 25.60 10.07 5.60
CA ALA A 2 25.14 9.23 4.50
C ALA A 2 24.49 7.99 5.11
N SER A 3 23.26 7.67 4.70
CA SER A 3 22.59 6.42 5.04
C SER A 3 22.81 5.41 3.92
N PRO A 4 22.95 4.11 4.24
CA PRO A 4 23.13 3.08 3.21
C PRO A 4 21.84 2.89 2.40
N VAL A 5 21.99 2.37 1.17
CA VAL A 5 20.88 1.87 0.35
C VAL A 5 20.87 0.35 0.45
N THR A 6 20.55 -0.15 1.66
CA THR A 6 20.71 -1.56 2.02
C THR A 6 19.98 -2.52 1.06
N SER A 7 18.82 -2.14 0.54
CA SER A 7 18.10 -2.95 -0.45
C SER A 7 18.93 -3.18 -1.71
N GLY A 8 19.61 -2.14 -2.21
CA GLY A 8 20.50 -2.24 -3.35
C GLY A 8 21.77 -3.04 -3.07
N ASP A 9 22.31 -2.94 -1.86
CA ASP A 9 23.46 -3.77 -1.44
C ASP A 9 23.08 -5.26 -1.42
N VAL A 10 21.92 -5.59 -0.85
CA VAL A 10 21.41 -6.98 -0.82
C VAL A 10 21.14 -7.51 -2.23
N SER A 11 20.52 -6.70 -3.11
CA SER A 11 20.29 -7.09 -4.50
C SER A 11 21.58 -7.40 -5.26
N GLN A 12 22.63 -6.59 -5.07
CA GLN A 12 23.93 -6.82 -5.70
C GLN A 12 24.65 -8.03 -5.11
N ILE A 13 24.51 -8.31 -3.80
CA ILE A 13 25.05 -9.53 -3.19
C ILE A 13 24.39 -10.77 -3.81
N LEU A 14 23.06 -10.77 -3.98
CA LEU A 14 22.34 -11.88 -4.61
C LEU A 14 22.83 -12.11 -6.04
N GLU A 15 22.98 -11.05 -6.83
CA GLU A 15 23.54 -11.14 -8.19
C GLU A 15 24.99 -11.68 -8.16
N PHE A 16 25.84 -11.15 -7.27
CA PHE A 16 27.23 -11.59 -7.14
C PHE A 16 27.35 -13.07 -6.76
N MET A 17 26.42 -13.58 -5.95
CA MET A 17 26.32 -14.99 -5.59
C MET A 17 25.83 -15.89 -6.73
N GLY A 18 25.48 -15.32 -7.88
CA GLY A 18 25.11 -16.05 -9.09
C GLY A 18 23.60 -16.10 -9.35
N ALA A 19 22.78 -15.31 -8.66
CA ALA A 19 21.37 -15.19 -9.03
C ALA A 19 21.24 -14.59 -10.43
N SER A 20 20.60 -15.32 -11.35
CA SER A 20 20.27 -14.83 -12.69
C SER A 20 18.88 -14.21 -12.78
N ARG A 21 18.04 -14.46 -11.77
CA ARG A 21 16.70 -13.92 -11.64
C ARG A 21 16.30 -13.79 -10.17
N ILE A 22 15.63 -12.69 -9.84
CA ILE A 22 15.01 -12.40 -8.54
C ILE A 22 13.52 -12.15 -8.81
N ILE A 23 12.66 -12.84 -8.05
CA ILE A 23 11.21 -12.68 -8.11
C ILE A 23 10.72 -12.29 -6.72
N THR A 24 9.97 -11.19 -6.62
CA THR A 24 9.40 -10.68 -5.37
C THR A 24 7.90 -10.45 -5.49
N VAL A 25 7.28 -10.17 -4.35
CA VAL A 25 5.88 -9.74 -4.26
C VAL A 25 5.82 -8.46 -3.45
N ASP A 26 5.13 -7.45 -3.99
CA ASP A 26 4.86 -6.15 -3.37
C ASP A 26 6.09 -5.49 -2.72
N LEU A 27 7.14 -5.22 -3.52
CA LEU A 27 8.27 -4.43 -3.03
C LEU A 27 7.80 -3.08 -2.47
N HIS A 28 8.35 -2.70 -1.32
CA HIS A 28 8.10 -1.40 -0.71
C HIS A 28 8.44 -0.23 -1.66
N SER A 29 9.45 -0.44 -2.51
CA SER A 29 9.89 0.52 -3.52
C SER A 29 10.30 -0.21 -4.79
N LEU A 30 9.51 -0.07 -5.85
CA LEU A 30 9.76 -0.66 -7.17
C LEU A 30 11.11 -0.25 -7.76
N GLN A 31 11.66 0.90 -7.36
CA GLN A 31 12.99 1.35 -7.76
C GLN A 31 14.12 0.36 -7.39
N THR A 32 13.88 -0.54 -6.43
CA THR A 32 14.84 -1.58 -6.04
C THR A 32 15.15 -2.54 -7.19
N THR A 33 14.21 -2.76 -8.12
CA THR A 33 14.43 -3.65 -9.27
C THR A 33 15.57 -3.17 -10.19
N GLY A 34 15.85 -1.87 -10.20
CA GLY A 34 16.95 -1.27 -10.96
C GLY A 34 18.32 -1.35 -10.29
N MET A 35 18.43 -2.00 -9.11
CA MET A 35 19.69 -2.09 -8.36
C MET A 35 20.58 -3.26 -8.80
N VAL A 36 20.09 -4.15 -9.68
CA VAL A 36 20.88 -5.24 -10.29
C VAL A 36 21.30 -4.87 -11.71
N SER A 37 22.34 -5.52 -12.22
CA SER A 37 22.75 -5.33 -13.61
C SER A 37 21.74 -5.95 -14.60
N PRO A 38 21.75 -5.55 -15.88
CA PRO A 38 20.90 -6.17 -16.92
C PRO A 38 21.08 -7.67 -17.12
N ARG A 39 22.09 -8.30 -16.48
CA ARG A 39 22.32 -9.76 -16.52
C ARG A 39 21.45 -10.54 -15.52
N CYS A 40 20.91 -9.87 -14.50
CA CYS A 40 20.00 -10.45 -13.54
C CYS A 40 18.60 -9.85 -13.74
N GLN A 41 17.62 -10.69 -14.04
CA GLN A 41 16.24 -10.22 -14.16
C GLN A 41 15.65 -9.99 -12.76
N PHE A 42 14.97 -8.88 -12.55
CA PHE A 42 14.30 -8.59 -11.28
C PHE A 42 12.85 -8.23 -11.54
N GLU A 43 11.96 -9.16 -11.18
CA GLU A 43 10.52 -9.06 -11.38
C GLU A 43 9.82 -8.90 -10.03
N ASP A 44 8.90 -7.95 -9.94
CA ASP A 44 8.03 -7.75 -8.78
C ASP A 44 6.58 -7.98 -9.19
N TYR A 45 5.89 -8.82 -8.44
CA TYR A 45 4.49 -9.15 -8.69
C TYR A 45 3.59 -8.49 -7.65
N GLU A 46 2.40 -8.08 -8.07
CA GLU A 46 1.40 -7.49 -7.18
C GLU A 46 0.60 -8.60 -6.46
N GLY A 47 0.62 -8.57 -5.13
CA GLY A 47 -0.11 -9.51 -4.27
C GLY A 47 -1.57 -9.13 -4.02
N ALA A 48 -2.00 -7.95 -4.49
CA ALA A 48 -3.33 -7.37 -4.28
C ALA A 48 -4.49 -8.35 -4.56
N PHE A 49 -4.36 -9.21 -5.57
CA PHE A 49 -5.41 -10.16 -5.96
C PHE A 49 -5.80 -11.14 -4.85
N ALA A 50 -4.85 -11.53 -4.00
CA ALA A 50 -5.12 -12.44 -2.89
C ALA A 50 -6.07 -11.78 -1.86
N GLY A 51 -5.84 -10.50 -1.55
CA GLY A 51 -6.71 -9.72 -0.67
C GLY A 51 -8.05 -9.37 -1.31
N LEU A 52 -8.06 -9.07 -2.61
CA LEU A 52 -9.28 -8.71 -3.34
C LEU A 52 -10.33 -9.82 -3.28
N ASN A 53 -9.95 -11.06 -3.58
CA ASN A 53 -10.88 -12.20 -3.59
C ASN A 53 -11.58 -12.35 -2.24
N TYR A 54 -10.84 -12.22 -1.14
CA TYR A 54 -11.39 -12.24 0.20
C TYR A 54 -12.51 -11.21 0.37
N PHE A 55 -12.30 -9.95 -0.02
CA PHE A 55 -13.33 -8.92 0.13
C PHE A 55 -14.49 -9.07 -0.86
N LEU A 56 -14.24 -9.56 -2.07
CA LEU A 56 -15.29 -9.83 -3.05
C LEU A 56 -16.26 -10.92 -2.54
N GLU A 57 -15.73 -11.95 -1.88
CA GLU A 57 -16.52 -13.06 -1.34
C GLU A 57 -17.20 -12.73 -0.01
N ASN A 58 -16.54 -11.96 0.86
CA ASN A 58 -17.00 -11.77 2.26
C ASN A 58 -17.75 -10.46 2.52
N ILE A 59 -17.71 -9.48 1.62
CA ILE A 59 -18.48 -8.23 1.76
C ILE A 59 -19.72 -8.28 0.87
N GLU A 60 -20.91 -8.34 1.46
CA GLU A 60 -22.16 -8.35 0.70
C GLU A 60 -22.48 -6.97 0.09
N ASP A 61 -22.48 -5.91 0.92
CA ASP A 61 -22.77 -4.55 0.47
C ASP A 61 -21.51 -3.82 -0.03
N LYS A 62 -21.21 -4.03 -1.30
CA LYS A 62 -20.07 -3.38 -1.96
C LYS A 62 -20.38 -1.94 -2.41
N LYS A 63 -21.64 -1.48 -2.30
CA LYS A 63 -22.03 -0.12 -2.70
C LYS A 63 -21.62 0.92 -1.67
N ASN A 64 -21.50 0.51 -0.41
CA ASN A 64 -21.04 1.34 0.70
C ASN A 64 -19.60 0.99 1.12
N LEU A 65 -18.73 0.71 0.15
CA LEU A 65 -17.34 0.33 0.39
C LEU A 65 -16.39 1.46 -0.03
N VAL A 66 -15.31 1.68 0.71
CA VAL A 66 -14.25 2.62 0.37
C VAL A 66 -12.88 1.98 0.59
N VAL A 67 -12.03 2.03 -0.42
CA VAL A 67 -10.61 1.65 -0.31
C VAL A 67 -9.82 2.83 0.23
N VAL A 68 -8.98 2.61 1.24
CA VAL A 68 -8.29 3.66 1.96
C VAL A 68 -6.78 3.42 1.92
N SER A 69 -6.03 4.43 1.49
CA SER A 69 -4.59 4.49 1.71
C SER A 69 -4.29 5.09 3.09
N PRO A 70 -3.51 4.43 3.96
CA PRO A 70 -3.20 4.94 5.31
C PRO A 70 -2.20 6.12 5.31
N ASP A 71 -1.48 6.31 4.20
CA ASP A 71 -0.62 7.46 3.96
C ASP A 71 -0.55 7.83 2.46
N ALA A 72 0.22 8.85 2.11
CA ALA A 72 0.40 9.29 0.73
C ALA A 72 1.28 8.35 -0.12
N GLY A 73 2.19 7.58 0.50
CA GLY A 73 3.07 6.66 -0.19
C GLY A 73 2.32 5.44 -0.73
N GLY A 74 1.37 4.93 0.04
CA GLY A 74 0.50 3.81 -0.34
C GLY A 74 -0.57 4.15 -1.39
N MET A 75 -0.71 5.42 -1.80
CA MET A 75 -1.86 5.85 -2.60
C MET A 75 -1.97 5.13 -3.95
N LYS A 76 -0.83 4.89 -4.62
CA LYS A 76 -0.82 4.15 -5.89
C LYS A 76 -1.30 2.70 -5.72
N ARG A 77 -0.95 2.08 -4.58
CA ARG A 77 -1.36 0.72 -4.24
C ARG A 77 -2.86 0.66 -3.95
N ALA A 78 -3.37 1.58 -3.13
CA ALA A 78 -4.80 1.72 -2.89
C ALA A 78 -5.60 1.99 -4.19
N GLN A 79 -5.06 2.81 -5.10
CA GLN A 79 -5.64 3.02 -6.43
C GLN A 79 -5.66 1.77 -7.29
N SER A 80 -4.60 0.96 -7.29
CA SER A 80 -4.57 -0.32 -8.01
C SER A 80 -5.64 -1.27 -7.48
N PHE A 81 -5.68 -1.43 -6.16
CA PHE A 81 -6.69 -2.24 -5.46
C PHE A 81 -8.12 -1.79 -5.77
N HIS A 82 -8.38 -0.48 -5.74
CA HIS A 82 -9.66 0.11 -6.11
C HIS A 82 -10.05 -0.18 -7.56
N LYS A 83 -9.13 -0.03 -8.52
CA LYS A 83 -9.37 -0.36 -9.93
C LYS A 83 -9.77 -1.82 -10.14
N HIS A 84 -9.23 -2.74 -9.33
CA HIS A 84 -9.65 -4.12 -9.41
C HIS A 84 -11.12 -4.31 -9.00
N PHE A 85 -11.61 -3.66 -7.95
CA PHE A 85 -13.05 -3.66 -7.65
C PHE A 85 -13.89 -3.15 -8.83
N LEU A 86 -13.46 -2.05 -9.47
CA LEU A 86 -14.15 -1.50 -10.63
C LEU A 86 -14.19 -2.51 -11.79
N TYR A 87 -13.07 -3.20 -12.05
CA TYR A 87 -12.98 -4.24 -13.08
C TYR A 87 -13.95 -5.40 -12.83
N HIS A 88 -14.22 -5.73 -11.56
CA HIS A 88 -15.22 -6.72 -11.15
C HIS A 88 -16.66 -6.19 -11.12
N GLY A 89 -16.92 -4.98 -11.63
CA GLY A 89 -18.26 -4.41 -11.80
C GLY A 89 -18.77 -3.63 -10.58
N HIS A 90 -17.94 -3.37 -9.58
CA HIS A 90 -18.30 -2.62 -8.38
C HIS A 90 -17.95 -1.14 -8.52
N ASN A 91 -18.70 -0.43 -9.37
CA ASN A 91 -18.40 0.95 -9.77
C ASN A 91 -18.63 2.00 -8.65
N GLU A 92 -19.38 1.63 -7.61
CA GLU A 92 -19.70 2.51 -6.50
C GLU A 92 -18.64 2.51 -5.39
N VAL A 93 -17.64 1.61 -5.46
CA VAL A 93 -16.57 1.55 -4.46
C VAL A 93 -15.81 2.86 -4.47
N GLY A 94 -15.69 3.49 -3.30
CA GLY A 94 -14.98 4.75 -3.11
C GLY A 94 -13.47 4.54 -2.99
N LEU A 95 -12.75 5.66 -3.04
CA LEU A 95 -11.32 5.72 -2.77
C LEU A 95 -11.04 6.91 -1.85
N ALA A 96 -10.26 6.67 -0.80
CA ALA A 96 -9.86 7.68 0.17
C ALA A 96 -8.38 7.55 0.55
N MET A 97 -7.84 8.61 1.15
CA MET A 97 -6.46 8.69 1.61
C MET A 97 -6.40 9.42 2.94
N ILE A 98 -5.58 8.91 3.84
CA ILE A 98 -5.18 9.62 5.04
C ILE A 98 -3.85 10.31 4.75
N SER A 99 -3.80 11.62 4.93
CA SER A 99 -2.57 12.40 4.87
C SER A 99 -2.22 12.90 6.26
N LYS A 100 -0.97 12.67 6.67
CA LYS A 100 -0.42 13.23 7.91
C LYS A 100 0.39 14.46 7.53
N GLU A 101 -0.11 15.65 7.84
CA GLU A 101 0.80 16.80 7.87
C GLU A 101 1.69 16.65 9.10
N ARG A 102 2.99 16.89 8.97
CA ARG A 102 3.91 16.98 10.11
C ARG A 102 4.29 18.44 10.28
N LYS A 103 3.85 19.08 11.37
CA LYS A 103 4.23 20.48 11.67
C LYS A 103 5.70 20.60 12.12
N ALA A 104 6.23 19.57 12.79
CA ALA A 104 7.65 19.42 13.14
C ALA A 104 8.00 17.95 13.42
N ALA A 105 9.31 17.63 13.52
CA ALA A 105 9.74 16.33 14.02
C ALA A 105 9.28 16.16 15.48
N ASN A 106 8.49 15.12 15.75
CA ASN A 106 7.87 14.77 17.04
C ASN A 106 6.59 15.54 17.45
N GLU A 107 5.98 16.33 16.57
CA GLU A 107 4.61 16.82 16.80
C GLU A 107 3.59 15.97 16.05
N VAL A 108 2.54 15.53 16.74
CA VAL A 108 1.39 14.86 16.13
C VAL A 108 0.67 15.90 15.28
N GLY A 109 0.99 15.96 14.00
CA GLY A 109 0.28 16.85 13.09
C GLY A 109 -1.10 16.31 12.72
N GLU A 110 -1.87 17.17 12.09
CA GLU A 110 -3.29 16.95 11.83
C GLU A 110 -3.50 15.82 10.82
N VAL A 111 -4.43 14.92 11.13
CA VAL A 111 -4.81 13.81 10.24
C VAL A 111 -5.87 14.30 9.27
N ILE A 112 -5.46 14.57 8.04
CA ILE A 112 -6.33 15.00 6.96
C ILE A 112 -6.88 13.77 6.26
N LEU A 113 -8.21 13.67 6.16
CA LEU A 113 -8.86 12.62 5.38
C LEU A 113 -9.29 13.24 4.07
N ILE A 114 -8.88 12.62 2.96
CA ILE A 114 -9.28 13.00 1.60
C ILE A 114 -10.17 11.89 1.07
N GLY A 115 -11.40 12.22 0.70
CA GLY A 115 -12.44 11.26 0.31
C GLY A 115 -13.55 11.14 1.35
N ASP A 116 -14.71 10.63 0.92
CA ASP A 116 -15.88 10.46 1.77
C ASP A 116 -15.99 9.02 2.28
N VAL A 117 -15.88 8.86 3.60
CA VAL A 117 -15.95 7.59 4.31
C VAL A 117 -17.21 7.43 5.14
N GLN A 118 -18.04 8.48 5.25
CA GLN A 118 -19.09 8.56 6.25
C GLN A 118 -20.13 7.44 6.06
N GLY A 119 -20.24 6.57 7.06
CA GLY A 119 -21.19 5.47 7.04
C GLY A 119 -20.82 4.36 6.05
N LYS A 120 -19.56 4.32 5.59
CA LYS A 120 -19.04 3.31 4.66
C LYS A 120 -18.14 2.30 5.37
N GLN A 121 -18.08 1.11 4.80
CA GLN A 121 -17.09 0.10 5.17
C GLN A 121 -15.75 0.48 4.54
N CYS A 122 -14.70 0.56 5.37
CA CYS A 122 -13.37 0.94 4.93
C CYS A 122 -12.45 -0.28 4.80
N ILE A 123 -11.78 -0.42 3.65
CA ILE A 123 -10.68 -1.36 3.46
C ILE A 123 -9.38 -0.57 3.43
N ILE A 124 -8.54 -0.72 4.45
CA ILE A 124 -7.21 -0.10 4.47
C ILE A 124 -6.23 -1.00 3.72
N VAL A 125 -5.51 -0.44 2.75
CA VAL A 125 -4.57 -1.17 1.90
C VAL A 125 -3.15 -0.64 2.10
N ASP A 126 -2.22 -1.52 2.43
CA ASP A 126 -0.78 -1.22 2.56
C ASP A 126 0.07 -2.39 2.05
N ASP A 127 1.39 -2.20 1.85
CA ASP A 127 2.29 -3.32 1.46
C ASP A 127 2.62 -4.24 2.62
N MET A 128 2.85 -3.68 3.81
CA MET A 128 3.30 -4.45 4.96
C MET A 128 2.83 -3.85 6.27
N VAL A 129 2.80 -4.70 7.30
CA VAL A 129 2.47 -4.30 8.66
C VAL A 129 3.61 -4.72 9.58
N ASP A 130 4.28 -3.75 10.17
CA ASP A 130 5.34 -3.98 11.17
C ASP A 130 4.76 -3.93 12.60
N THR A 131 4.54 -2.72 13.12
CA THR A 131 4.00 -2.50 14.48
C THR A 131 2.49 -2.24 14.52
N ALA A 132 1.83 -2.19 13.36
CA ALA A 132 0.43 -1.80 13.17
C ALA A 132 0.02 -0.39 13.64
N GLY A 133 0.91 0.40 14.25
CA GLY A 133 0.58 1.75 14.75
C GLY A 133 -0.01 2.68 13.67
N THR A 134 0.48 2.60 12.44
CA THR A 134 -0.08 3.32 11.29
C THR A 134 -1.52 2.89 11.01
N LEU A 135 -1.81 1.59 10.96
CA LEU A 135 -3.14 1.05 10.69
C LEU A 135 -4.13 1.33 11.81
N CYS A 136 -3.72 1.22 13.08
CA CYS A 136 -4.57 1.56 14.22
C CYS A 136 -4.93 3.05 14.23
N ALA A 137 -3.96 3.93 13.97
CA ALA A 137 -4.22 5.37 13.86
C ALA A 137 -5.14 5.69 12.67
N ALA A 138 -4.96 5.01 11.54
CA ALA A 138 -5.83 5.13 10.38
C ALA A 138 -7.27 4.68 10.71
N ALA A 139 -7.43 3.51 11.31
CA ALA A 139 -8.72 2.97 11.72
C ALA A 139 -9.44 3.91 12.70
N GLN A 140 -8.72 4.48 13.68
CA GLN A 140 -9.29 5.46 14.61
C GLN A 140 -9.75 6.72 13.87
N ALA A 141 -8.91 7.28 13.00
CA ALA A 141 -9.24 8.48 12.23
C ALA A 141 -10.45 8.28 11.30
N LEU A 142 -10.63 7.06 10.75
CA LEU A 142 -11.80 6.70 9.96
C LEU A 142 -13.05 6.62 10.85
N LYS A 143 -12.96 5.96 12.01
CA LYS A 143 -14.06 5.87 12.98
C LYS A 143 -14.51 7.25 13.48
N ASP A 144 -13.58 8.16 13.72
CA ASP A 144 -13.89 9.52 14.19
C ASP A 144 -14.61 10.36 13.12
N LYS A 145 -14.43 10.01 11.83
CA LYS A 145 -14.97 10.75 10.69
C LYS A 145 -16.20 10.09 10.04
N GLY A 146 -16.64 8.93 10.54
CA GLY A 146 -17.94 8.31 10.22
C GLY A 146 -17.84 6.87 9.78
#